data_AF-A0A9K3J201-F1
#
_entry.id   AF-A0A9K3J201-F1
#
_cell.length_a   1.000
_cell.length_b   1.000
_cell.length_c   1.000
_cell.angle_alpha   90.00
_cell.angle_beta   90.00
_cell.angle_gamma   90.00
#
_symmetry.space_group_name_H-M   'P 1'
#
loop_
_entity.id
_entity.type
_entity.pdbx_description
1 polymer ?
#
loop_
_entity_poly.entity_id
_entity_poly.type
_entity_poly.pdbx_seq_one_letter_code
_entity_poly.pdbx_strand_id
1 'polypeptide(L)'
;MSHVINSFNFGKKVTPRVISDLKRLRPYIESHDKLASKAYITLEDRVNVTIEHYLQVVKTEVMSSSYQLIEDYDYTVHSSLVNAVTIPVAKFHFEPSPMQVDILKISFIFI
;
A
#
# COMPACT_ATOMS: atom_id res chain seq x y z
N MET A 1 15.21 -13.27 -13.38
CA MET A 1 14.25 -12.23 -13.83
C MET A 1 14.55 -10.95 -13.06
N SER A 2 14.60 -9.77 -13.71
CA SER A 2 14.90 -8.51 -13.01
C SER A 2 13.82 -7.47 -13.27
N HIS A 3 13.40 -6.72 -12.24
CA HIS A 3 12.38 -5.67 -12.37
C HIS A 3 12.60 -4.51 -11.39
N VAL A 4 11.99 -3.37 -11.73
CA VAL A 4 11.99 -2.17 -10.90
C VAL A 4 10.54 -1.76 -10.64
N ILE A 5 10.21 -1.47 -9.39
CA ILE A 5 8.88 -1.02 -9.01
C ILE A 5 8.96 0.50 -8.81
N ASN A 6 8.38 1.25 -9.74
CA ASN A 6 8.35 2.72 -9.64
C ASN A 6 7.34 3.19 -8.59
N SER A 7 6.16 2.57 -8.59
CA SER A 7 5.13 2.82 -7.60
C SER A 7 4.19 1.62 -7.47
N PHE A 8 3.73 1.34 -6.25
CA PHE A 8 2.75 0.30 -5.95
C PHE A 8 1.76 0.80 -4.88
N ASN A 9 0.50 0.98 -5.28
CA ASN A 9 -0.54 1.59 -4.44
C ASN A 9 -1.86 0.81 -4.54
N PHE A 10 -2.65 0.83 -3.47
CA PHE A 10 -4.01 0.28 -3.43
C PHE A 10 -5.06 1.41 -3.40
N GLY A 11 -6.26 1.15 -3.91
CA GLY A 11 -7.37 2.08 -3.85
C GLY A 11 -7.38 3.16 -4.95
N LYS A 12 -8.30 4.14 -4.80
CA LYS A 12 -8.45 5.26 -5.75
C LYS A 12 -7.53 6.40 -5.36
N LYS A 13 -6.92 7.05 -6.35
CA LYS A 13 -6.16 8.29 -6.14
C LYS A 13 -7.07 9.35 -5.50
N VAL A 14 -6.57 9.94 -4.43
CA VAL A 14 -7.33 10.91 -3.63
C VAL A 14 -7.73 12.12 -4.50
N THR A 15 -9.01 12.46 -4.49
CA THR A 15 -9.51 13.58 -5.31
C THR A 15 -9.03 14.93 -4.76
N PRO A 16 -8.85 15.98 -5.58
CA PRO A 16 -8.34 17.28 -5.14
C PRO A 16 -9.12 17.94 -4.00
N ARG A 17 -10.44 17.67 -3.91
CA ARG A 17 -11.28 18.14 -2.79
C ARG A 17 -10.92 17.48 -1.47
N VAL A 18 -10.55 16.21 -1.51
CA VAL A 18 -10.09 15.46 -0.34
C VAL A 18 -8.67 15.88 0.06
N ILE A 19 -7.84 16.35 -0.88
CA ILE A 19 -6.48 16.87 -0.60
C ILE A 19 -6.49 18.07 0.36
N SER A 20 -7.49 18.96 0.29
CA SER A 20 -7.58 20.10 1.22
C SER A 20 -7.90 19.66 2.65
N ASP A 21 -8.78 18.67 2.80
CA ASP A 21 -9.11 18.09 4.11
C ASP A 21 -7.96 17.23 4.65
N LEU A 22 -7.24 16.54 3.76
CA LEU A 22 -6.00 15.82 4.02
C LEU A 22 -4.89 16.70 4.57
N LYS A 23 -4.78 17.98 4.19
CA LYS A 23 -3.74 18.86 4.78
C LYS A 23 -3.84 18.91 6.30
N ARG A 24 -5.05 18.79 6.87
CA ARG A 24 -5.29 18.75 8.32
C ARG A 24 -5.07 17.35 8.91
N LEU A 25 -5.23 16.30 8.10
CA LEU A 25 -5.11 14.90 8.52
C LEU A 25 -3.79 14.24 8.09
N ARG A 26 -2.90 14.97 7.41
CA ARG A 26 -1.59 14.51 6.93
C ARG A 26 -0.81 13.67 7.94
N PRO A 27 -0.67 14.06 9.23
CA PRO A 27 0.09 13.24 10.18
C PRO A 27 -0.49 11.83 10.41
N TYR A 28 -1.74 11.56 10.00
CA TYR A 28 -2.41 10.28 10.20
C TYR A 28 -2.60 9.47 8.90
N ILE A 29 -2.27 10.06 7.74
CA ILE A 29 -2.55 9.49 6.39
C ILE A 29 -1.30 9.57 5.51
N GLU A 30 -0.13 9.37 6.10
CA GLU A 30 1.10 9.20 5.33
C GLU A 30 1.21 7.76 4.82
N SER A 31 0.51 7.49 3.71
CA SER A 31 0.72 6.28 2.91
C SER A 31 2.10 6.36 2.25
N HIS A 32 3.03 5.57 2.77
CA HIS A 32 4.36 5.41 2.20
C HIS A 32 4.34 4.23 1.24
N ASP A 33 4.62 4.48 -0.04
CA ASP A 33 4.78 3.42 -1.03
C ASP A 33 6.07 2.63 -0.72
N LYS A 34 5.93 1.53 0.06
CA LYS A 34 7.06 0.75 0.57
C LYS A 34 7.79 -0.03 -0.53
N LEU A 35 7.23 -0.11 -1.73
CA LEU A 35 7.85 -0.70 -2.91
C LEU A 35 8.37 0.32 -3.91
N ALA A 36 8.06 1.62 -3.74
CA ALA A 36 8.56 2.66 -4.63
C ALA A 36 10.09 2.65 -4.71
N SER A 37 10.57 2.76 -5.94
CA SER A 37 12.00 2.80 -6.29
C SER A 37 12.81 1.57 -5.87
N LYS A 38 12.17 0.45 -5.52
CA LYS A 38 12.88 -0.81 -5.26
C LYS A 38 13.22 -1.52 -6.56
N ALA A 39 14.50 -1.87 -6.70
CA ALA A 39 15.02 -2.67 -7.81
C ALA A 39 15.35 -4.08 -7.33
N TYR A 40 14.87 -5.07 -8.08
CA TYR A 40 15.16 -6.48 -7.84
C TYR A 40 15.92 -7.01 -9.05
N ILE A 41 17.23 -7.17 -8.89
CA ILE A 41 18.14 -7.59 -9.97
C ILE A 41 18.58 -9.01 -9.68
N THR A 42 18.29 -9.92 -10.62
CA THR A 42 18.83 -11.29 -10.59
C THR A 42 20.24 -11.30 -11.15
N LEU A 43 21.19 -11.88 -10.40
CA LEU A 43 22.57 -12.12 -10.82
C LEU A 43 22.70 -13.46 -11.58
N GLU A 44 23.80 -13.64 -12.32
CA GLU A 44 24.04 -14.79 -13.22
C GLU A 44 24.00 -16.16 -12.53
N ASP A 45 24.20 -16.22 -11.21
CA ASP A 45 24.10 -17.44 -10.40
C ASP A 45 22.64 -17.88 -10.11
N ARG A 46 21.66 -17.03 -10.46
CA ARG A 46 20.23 -17.19 -10.11
C ARG A 46 19.32 -17.16 -11.33
N VAL A 47 19.72 -17.78 -12.43
CA VAL A 47 19.03 -17.71 -13.75
C VAL A 47 17.52 -18.04 -13.67
N ASN A 48 17.11 -18.93 -12.77
CA ASN A 48 15.73 -19.39 -12.63
C ASN A 48 15.11 -19.02 -11.28
N VAL A 49 15.17 -17.75 -10.87
CA VAL A 49 14.45 -17.29 -9.66
C VAL A 49 13.19 -16.51 -10.03
N THR A 50 12.10 -16.90 -9.38
CA THR A 50 10.86 -16.14 -9.26
C THR A 50 10.98 -15.23 -8.05
N ILE A 51 10.59 -13.96 -8.20
CA ILE A 51 10.58 -12.98 -7.12
C ILE A 51 9.14 -12.82 -6.67
N GLU A 52 8.86 -13.17 -5.41
CA GLU A 52 7.53 -13.11 -4.83
C GLU A 52 7.47 -11.99 -3.79
N HIS A 53 6.50 -11.09 -3.93
CA HIS A 53 6.21 -10.02 -2.99
C HIS A 53 4.93 -10.37 -2.25
N TYR A 54 5.02 -10.53 -0.94
CA TYR A 54 3.88 -10.72 -0.06
C TYR A 54 3.55 -9.38 0.59
N LEU A 55 2.34 -8.90 0.32
CA LEU A 55 1.82 -7.63 0.80
C LEU A 55 0.69 -7.89 1.78
N GLN A 56 0.86 -7.43 3.02
CA GLN A 56 -0.21 -7.40 4.00
C GLN A 56 -0.78 -6.00 4.04
N VAL A 57 -2.04 -5.84 3.62
CA VAL A 57 -2.66 -4.53 3.37
C VAL A 57 -3.61 -4.19 4.51
N VAL A 58 -3.49 -3.01 5.09
CA VAL A 58 -4.38 -2.49 6.12
C VAL A 58 -5.18 -1.34 5.51
N LYS A 59 -6.50 -1.40 5.66
CA LYS A 59 -7.40 -0.34 5.24
C LYS A 59 -7.60 0.65 6.39
N THR A 60 -7.43 1.93 6.08
CA THR A 60 -7.71 3.05 6.98
C THR A 60 -8.81 3.89 6.37
N GLU A 61 -9.84 4.17 7.15
CA GLU A 61 -11.04 4.82 6.67
C GLU A 61 -11.40 5.99 7.60
N VAL A 62 -11.56 7.20 7.04
CA VAL A 62 -11.87 8.41 7.82
C VAL A 62 -13.33 8.78 7.61
N MET A 63 -14.12 8.62 8.66
CA MET A 63 -15.56 8.91 8.65
C MET A 63 -15.86 10.31 9.19
N SER A 64 -16.75 11.01 8.49
CA SER A 64 -17.53 12.09 9.09
C SER A 64 -18.87 11.53 9.59
N SER A 65 -19.59 12.30 10.40
CA SER A 65 -20.87 11.88 11.00
C SER A 65 -21.94 11.47 9.99
N SER A 66 -21.79 11.83 8.70
CA SER A 66 -22.78 11.59 7.65
C SER A 66 -22.26 10.93 6.37
N TYR A 67 -20.94 10.80 6.18
CA TYR A 67 -20.37 10.17 4.97
C TYR A 67 -18.90 9.79 5.13
N GLN A 68 -18.44 8.89 4.26
CA GLN A 68 -17.03 8.53 4.15
C GLN A 68 -16.22 9.65 3.52
N LEU A 69 -15.20 10.11 4.23
CA LEU A 69 -14.36 11.22 3.79
C LEU A 69 -13.13 10.73 3.02
N ILE A 70 -12.47 9.68 3.54
CA ILE A 70 -11.20 9.15 3.00
C ILE A 70 -11.18 7.63 3.10
N GLU A 71 -10.65 6.99 2.06
CA GLU A 71 -10.20 5.61 2.05
C GLU A 71 -8.71 5.62 1.73
N ASP A 72 -7.90 5.07 2.64
CA ASP A 72 -6.46 4.93 2.48
C ASP A 72 -6.02 3.49 2.77
N TYR A 73 -4.88 3.11 2.20
CA TYR A 73 -4.30 1.79 2.37
C TYR A 73 -2.82 1.93 2.70
N ASP A 74 -2.42 1.35 3.82
CA ASP A 74 -1.03 1.07 4.11
C ASP A 74 -0.78 -0.43 3.90
N TYR A 75 0.44 -0.81 3.57
CA TYR A 75 0.79 -2.22 3.43
C TYR A 75 2.19 -2.49 3.94
N THR A 76 2.42 -3.63 4.58
CA THR A 76 3.78 -4.14 4.81
C THR A 76 4.17 -5.06 3.66
N VAL A 77 5.46 -5.15 3.35
CA VAL A 77 5.94 -5.98 2.26
C VAL A 77 7.11 -6.85 2.68
N HIS A 78 7.02 -8.14 2.34
CA HIS A 78 8.09 -9.10 2.44
C HIS A 78 8.39 -9.68 1.05
N SER A 79 9.65 -9.60 0.61
CA SER A 79 10.05 -10.12 -0.71
C SER A 79 10.90 -11.38 -0.53
N SER A 80 10.54 -12.43 -1.26
CA SER A 80 11.23 -13.71 -1.25
C SER A 80 11.73 -14.08 -2.65
N LEU A 81 12.83 -14.81 -2.69
CA LEU A 81 13.41 -15.39 -3.90
C LEU A 81 13.16 -16.89 -3.87
N VAL A 82 12.45 -17.40 -4.87
CA VAL A 82 12.09 -18.81 -4.96
C VAL A 82 12.62 -19.38 -6.26
N ASN A 83 13.31 -20.52 -6.19
CA ASN A 83 13.75 -21.22 -7.40
C ASN A 83 12.53 -21.67 -8.20
N ALA A 84 12.46 -21.20 -9.44
CA ALA A 84 11.38 -21.51 -10.35
C ALA A 84 11.60 -22.91 -10.92
N VAL A 85 10.63 -23.80 -10.71
CA VAL A 85 10.52 -25.07 -11.42
C VAL A 85 10.03 -24.84 -12.87
N THR A 86 9.44 -23.67 -13.12
CA THR A 86 8.86 -23.22 -14.39
C THR A 86 9.42 -21.84 -14.77
N ILE A 87 8.77 -21.11 -15.68
CA ILE A 87 9.23 -19.79 -16.17
C ILE A 87 9.35 -18.80 -14.99
N PRO A 88 10.49 -18.10 -14.82
CA PRO A 88 10.67 -17.15 -13.73
C PRO A 88 9.76 -15.93 -13.91
N VAL A 89 9.01 -15.59 -12.87
CA VAL A 89 8.02 -14.50 -12.88
C VAL A 89 8.15 -13.59 -11.67
N ALA A 90 7.50 -12.43 -11.73
CA ALA A 90 7.28 -11.56 -10.57
C ALA A 90 5.87 -11.85 -10.09
N LYS A 91 5.71 -12.25 -8.83
CA LYS A 91 4.40 -12.48 -8.23
C LYS A 91 4.15 -11.47 -7.12
N PHE A 92 2.94 -10.96 -7.09
CA PHE A 92 2.45 -10.08 -6.03
C PHE A 92 1.28 -10.77 -5.36
N HIS A 93 1.49 -11.19 -4.12
CA HIS A 93 0.46 -11.77 -3.26
C HIS A 93 -0.04 -10.66 -2.35
N PHE A 94 -1.33 -10.35 -2.39
CA PHE A 94 -1.93 -9.39 -1.49
C PHE A 94 -2.90 -10.10 -0.54
N GLU A 95 -2.80 -9.80 0.74
CA GLU A 95 -3.70 -10.28 1.77
C GLU A 95 -4.25 -9.08 2.55
N PRO A 96 -5.55 -8.77 2.44
CA PRO A 96 -6.15 -7.73 3.24
C PRO A 96 -6.20 -8.16 4.71
N SER A 97 -5.70 -7.31 5.60
CA SER A 97 -5.79 -7.51 7.03
C SER A 97 -7.25 -7.44 7.47
N PRO A 98 -7.70 -8.33 8.38
CA PRO A 98 -9.00 -8.21 9.02
C PRO A 98 -9.10 -6.97 9.92
N MET A 99 -7.98 -6.29 10.19
CA MET A 99 -7.95 -5.06 10.98
C MET A 99 -8.29 -3.86 10.11
N GLN A 100 -9.29 -3.08 10.53
CA GLN A 100 -9.67 -1.81 9.95
C GLN A 100 -9.45 -0.69 10.98
N VAL A 101 -8.89 0.45 10.53
CA VAL A 101 -8.67 1.63 11.38
C VAL A 101 -9.68 2.70 10.98
N ASP A 102 -10.63 2.99 11.88
CA ASP A 102 -11.63 4.02 11.68
C ASP A 102 -11.28 5.30 12.46
N ILE A 103 -11.12 6.41 11.72
CA ILE A 103 -10.89 7.73 12.32
C ILE A 103 -12.21 8.53 12.28
N LEU A 104 -12.79 8.79 13.44
CA LEU A 104 -13.99 9.61 13.61
C LEU A 104 -13.64 11.08 13.80
N LYS A 105 -14.10 11.95 12.90
CA LYS A 105 -13.99 13.40 13.08
C LYS A 105 -15.13 13.90 13.99
N ILE A 106 -14.83 14.12 15.27
CA ILE A 106 -15.76 14.78 16.21
C ILE A 106 -15.53 16.30 16.14
N SER A 107 -16.52 17.04 15.63
CA SER A 107 -16.50 18.51 15.69
C SER A 107 -16.97 18.94 17.07
N PHE A 108 -16.04 19.29 17.97
CA PHE A 108 -16.40 20.02 19.18
C PHE A 108 -16.81 21.45 18.78
N ILE A 109 -18.10 21.74 18.84
CA ILE A 109 -18.61 23.11 18.89
C ILE A 109 -18.42 23.55 20.34
N PHE A 110 -17.43 24.41 20.60
CA PHE A 110 -17.40 25.18 21.83
C PHE A 110 -18.57 26.18 21.74
N ILE A 111 -19.60 25.97 22.57
CA ILE A 111 -20.69 26.91 22.85
C ILE A 111 -20.21 27.89 23.92
#